data_AF-A0A7I0KIS7-F1
#
_entry.id   AF-A0A7I0KIS7-F1
#
_cell.length_a   1.000
_cell.length_b   1.000
_cell.length_c   1.000
_cell.angle_alpha   90.00
_cell.angle_beta   90.00
_cell.angle_gamma   90.00
#
_symmetry.space_group_name_H-M   'P 1'
#
loop_
_entity.id
_entity.type
_entity.pdbx_description
1 polymer ?
#
loop_
_entity_poly.entity_id
_entity_poly.type
_entity_poly.pdbx_seq_one_letter_code
_entity_poly.pdbx_strand_id
1 'polypeptide(L)'
;MSFFNLISTGGLTLAASLAVSTVAFAASPTPAAPAPPAAAGSDRIANPVAEFAGIDKITGRIITFDVYIDETVQFGALQVTPRVCYSRPENEEPKTDSFVEVDEITLDRKIRRIFTGWMFAESPGLNAVEHAVYDVWLKECKQKSDVPAPDAGKADGAKADASKPAATKPASARPKPPVTPDAAQPDDAAEPDTTTAN
;
A
#
# COMPACT_ATOMS: atom_id res chain seq x y z
N MET A 1 27.74 -21.26 -40.27
CA MET A 1 29.10 -20.68 -40.15
C MET A 1 29.60 -20.90 -38.74
N SER A 2 30.38 -21.95 -38.54
CA SER A 2 31.14 -22.18 -37.30
C SER A 2 32.44 -21.39 -37.39
N PHE A 3 32.70 -20.50 -36.44
CA PHE A 3 34.01 -19.87 -36.28
C PHE A 3 34.64 -20.31 -34.97
N PHE A 4 35.66 -21.14 -35.15
CA PHE A 4 36.75 -21.43 -34.24
C PHE A 4 37.29 -20.16 -33.57
N ASN A 5 37.63 -20.24 -32.29
CA ASN A 5 38.88 -19.64 -31.81
C ASN A 5 39.55 -20.55 -30.77
N LEU A 6 40.63 -21.14 -31.26
CA LEU A 6 41.77 -21.73 -30.59
C LEU A 6 42.71 -20.57 -30.12
N ILE A 7 43.82 -20.89 -29.43
CA ILE A 7 44.92 -20.02 -28.91
C ILE A 7 44.75 -19.76 -27.40
N SER A 8 45.73 -19.96 -26.50
CA SER A 8 47.08 -20.54 -26.56
C SER A 8 47.56 -20.77 -25.13
N THR A 9 48.27 -21.88 -24.95
CA THR A 9 49.29 -22.20 -23.94
C THR A 9 50.10 -21.01 -23.42
N GLY A 10 50.34 -21.00 -22.10
CA GLY A 10 51.33 -20.18 -21.42
C GLY A 10 51.51 -20.65 -19.98
N GLY A 11 52.36 -21.66 -19.78
CA GLY A 11 52.73 -22.14 -18.46
C GLY A 11 53.72 -21.22 -17.75
N LEU A 12 53.65 -21.17 -16.42
CA LEU A 12 54.81 -20.86 -15.59
C LEU A 12 54.76 -21.74 -14.34
N THR A 13 55.60 -22.77 -14.37
CA THR A 13 55.88 -23.67 -13.26
C THR A 13 56.74 -22.95 -12.23
N LEU A 14 56.26 -22.79 -11.00
CA LEU A 14 57.10 -22.52 -9.84
C LEU A 14 57.11 -23.77 -8.97
N ALA A 15 58.21 -24.52 -9.10
CA ALA A 15 58.57 -25.62 -8.24
C ALA A 15 58.94 -25.06 -6.86
N ALA A 16 58.10 -25.33 -5.86
CA ALA A 16 58.46 -25.18 -4.46
C ALA A 16 58.46 -26.59 -3.85
N SER A 17 59.66 -27.15 -3.74
CA SER A 17 59.97 -28.37 -3.00
C SER A 17 59.64 -28.18 -1.52
N LEU A 18 58.51 -28.73 -1.08
CA LEU A 18 58.18 -28.92 0.33
C LEU A 18 58.47 -30.37 0.71
N ALA A 19 59.33 -30.52 1.71
CA ALA A 19 59.77 -31.78 2.27
C ALA A 19 58.59 -32.66 2.69
N VAL A 20 58.60 -33.91 2.22
CA VAL A 20 57.65 -34.94 2.64
C VAL A 20 58.05 -35.40 4.04
N SER A 21 57.36 -34.87 5.06
CA SER A 21 57.26 -35.50 6.37
C SER A 21 55.97 -36.31 6.40
N THR A 22 56.07 -37.63 6.28
CA THR A 22 54.93 -38.54 6.47
C THR A 22 54.54 -38.57 7.95
N VAL A 23 53.71 -37.62 8.36
CA VAL A 23 52.98 -37.71 9.62
C VAL A 23 51.70 -38.49 9.31
N ALA A 24 51.58 -39.69 9.86
CA ALA A 24 50.37 -40.49 9.81
C ALA A 24 49.24 -39.71 10.47
N PHE A 25 48.39 -39.07 9.67
CA PHE A 25 47.20 -38.38 10.15
C PHE A 25 46.14 -39.44 10.46
N ALA A 26 45.97 -39.74 11.74
CA ALA A 26 44.85 -40.53 12.22
C ALA A 26 43.55 -39.84 11.76
N ALA A 27 42.72 -40.55 11.00
CA ALA A 27 41.42 -40.06 10.54
C ALA A 27 40.47 -39.92 11.74
N SER A 28 40.32 -38.70 12.24
CA SER A 28 39.27 -38.36 13.21
C SER A 28 37.90 -38.44 12.52
N PRO A 29 36.86 -39.03 13.14
CA PRO A 29 35.52 -39.03 12.58
C PRO A 29 35.00 -37.58 12.47
N THR A 30 34.60 -37.18 11.27
CA THR A 30 33.96 -35.88 11.02
C THR A 30 32.64 -35.84 11.81
N PRO A 31 32.43 -34.87 12.72
CA PRO A 31 31.14 -34.71 13.37
C PRO A 31 30.09 -34.36 12.30
N ALA A 32 29.02 -35.15 12.25
CA ALA A 32 27.89 -34.92 11.38
C ALA A 32 27.33 -33.52 11.63
N ALA A 33 27.33 -32.67 10.58
CA ALA A 33 26.70 -31.37 10.64
C ALA A 33 25.19 -31.54 10.95
N PRO A 34 24.62 -30.77 11.88
CA PRO A 34 23.18 -30.80 12.14
C PRO A 34 22.42 -30.40 10.86
N ALA A 35 21.41 -31.20 10.51
CA ALA A 35 20.52 -30.89 9.40
C ALA A 35 19.86 -29.52 9.61
N PRO A 36 19.70 -28.69 8.56
CA PRO A 36 19.00 -27.42 8.68
C PRO A 36 17.57 -27.66 9.18
N PRO A 37 17.05 -26.83 10.11
CA PRO A 37 15.69 -26.97 10.60
C PRO A 37 14.72 -26.86 9.43
N ALA A 38 13.77 -27.79 9.35
CA ALA A 38 12.67 -27.73 8.40
C ALA A 38 11.95 -26.39 8.59
N ALA A 39 11.78 -25.63 7.50
CA ALA A 39 11.09 -24.36 7.50
C ALA A 39 9.69 -24.56 8.12
N ALA A 40 9.46 -23.96 9.28
CA ALA A 40 8.14 -23.96 9.91
C ALA A 40 7.15 -23.32 8.93
N GLY A 41 6.19 -24.11 8.46
CA GLY A 41 5.08 -23.59 7.66
C GLY A 41 4.30 -22.60 8.51
N SER A 42 4.19 -21.35 8.04
CA SER A 42 3.35 -20.35 8.68
C SER A 42 1.90 -20.79 8.61
N ASP A 43 1.28 -21.08 9.75
CA ASP A 43 -0.16 -21.33 9.82
C ASP A 43 -0.88 -20.00 9.58
N ARG A 44 -1.19 -19.72 8.30
CA ARG A 44 -1.87 -18.51 7.85
C ARG A 44 -3.33 -18.83 7.63
N ILE A 45 -4.19 -18.03 8.24
CA ILE A 45 -5.64 -18.12 8.11
C ILE A 45 -6.06 -17.16 7.02
N ALA A 46 -6.66 -17.67 5.95
CA ALA A 46 -7.25 -16.85 4.90
C ALA A 46 -8.59 -16.27 5.37
N ASN A 47 -8.78 -14.97 5.18
CA ASN A 47 -9.96 -14.25 5.62
C ASN A 47 -10.69 -13.61 4.43
N PRO A 48 -12.03 -13.68 4.38
CA PRO A 48 -12.85 -13.09 3.32
C PRO A 48 -13.03 -11.57 3.43
N VAL A 49 -12.66 -10.96 4.56
CA VAL A 49 -12.80 -9.51 4.80
C VAL A 49 -11.47 -8.93 5.26
N ALA A 50 -11.12 -7.79 4.69
CA ALA A 50 -10.02 -6.94 5.12
C ALA A 50 -10.59 -5.63 5.70
N GLU A 51 -10.25 -5.32 6.96
CA GLU A 51 -10.56 -4.04 7.59
C GLU A 51 -9.43 -3.06 7.32
N PHE A 52 -9.78 -1.93 6.71
CA PHE A 52 -8.86 -0.83 6.44
C PHE A 52 -9.20 0.36 7.31
N ALA A 53 -8.16 1.08 7.73
CA ALA A 53 -8.31 2.41 8.28
C ALA A 53 -7.86 3.43 7.25
N GLY A 54 -8.64 4.50 7.12
CA GLY A 54 -8.34 5.61 6.24
C GLY A 54 -8.37 6.93 7.02
N ILE A 55 -7.38 7.79 6.79
CA ILE A 55 -7.37 9.16 7.31
C ILE A 55 -7.57 10.15 6.16
N ASP A 56 -8.40 11.15 6.41
CA ASP A 56 -8.43 12.37 5.59
C ASP A 56 -7.52 13.41 6.25
N LYS A 57 -6.38 13.71 5.60
CA LYS A 57 -5.37 14.67 6.07
C LYS A 57 -5.90 16.12 6.12
N ILE A 58 -6.99 16.43 5.42
CA ILE A 58 -7.61 17.76 5.41
C ILE A 58 -8.53 17.93 6.61
N THR A 59 -9.34 16.92 6.91
CA THR A 59 -10.32 16.99 8.01
C THR A 59 -9.80 16.39 9.32
N GLY A 60 -8.69 15.65 9.29
CA GLY A 60 -8.10 14.96 10.43
C GLY A 60 -8.94 13.79 10.94
N ARG A 61 -9.97 13.34 10.21
CA ARG A 61 -10.82 12.23 10.62
C ARG A 61 -10.25 10.90 10.13
N ILE A 62 -10.17 9.94 11.06
CA ILE A 62 -9.88 8.54 10.75
C ILE A 62 -11.21 7.79 10.72
N ILE A 63 -11.43 7.05 9.64
CA ILE A 63 -12.55 6.12 9.54
C ILE A 63 -12.02 4.71 9.33
N THR A 64 -12.85 3.74 9.66
CA THR A 64 -12.55 2.34 9.46
C THR A 64 -13.65 1.72 8.62
N PHE A 65 -13.27 0.94 7.62
CA PHE A 65 -14.20 0.35 6.68
C PHE A 65 -13.75 -1.07 6.34
N ASP A 66 -14.73 -1.96 6.26
CA ASP A 66 -14.53 -3.35 5.90
C ASP A 66 -14.68 -3.50 4.39
N VAL A 67 -13.77 -4.25 3.78
CA VAL A 67 -13.76 -4.54 2.34
C VAL A 67 -13.68 -6.04 2.15
N TYR A 68 -14.60 -6.57 1.36
CA TYR A 68 -14.57 -7.98 0.96
C TYR A 68 -13.44 -8.22 -0.04
N ILE A 69 -12.86 -9.43 -0.02
CA ILE A 69 -11.84 -9.79 -1.00
C ILE A 69 -12.41 -9.68 -2.42
N ASP A 70 -11.61 -9.12 -3.32
CA ASP A 70 -11.93 -8.84 -4.73
C ASP A 70 -13.00 -7.77 -4.96
N GLU A 71 -13.49 -7.12 -3.91
CA GLU A 71 -14.39 -5.98 -4.02
C GLU A 71 -13.62 -4.65 -3.94
N THR A 72 -14.13 -3.63 -4.64
CA THR A 72 -13.55 -2.29 -4.63
C THR A 72 -14.42 -1.36 -3.80
N VAL A 73 -13.84 -0.80 -2.73
CA VAL A 73 -14.48 0.26 -1.93
C VAL A 73 -13.80 1.59 -2.19
N GLN A 74 -14.59 2.65 -2.27
CA GLN A 74 -14.09 4.00 -2.49
C GLN A 74 -13.94 4.74 -1.16
N PHE A 75 -12.73 5.22 -0.88
CA PHE A 75 -12.42 6.13 0.22
C PHE A 75 -11.90 7.46 -0.34
N GLY A 76 -12.75 8.49 -0.32
CA GLY A 76 -12.43 9.79 -0.89
C GLY A 76 -12.16 9.70 -2.39
N ALA A 77 -10.92 9.99 -2.80
CA ALA A 77 -10.44 9.85 -4.17
C ALA A 77 -9.74 8.50 -4.45
N LEU A 78 -9.60 7.63 -3.45
CA LEU A 78 -8.93 6.34 -3.57
C LEU A 78 -9.95 5.21 -3.73
N GLN A 79 -9.63 4.24 -4.56
CA GLN A 79 -10.34 2.98 -4.72
C GLN A 79 -9.43 1.87 -4.22
N VAL A 80 -9.87 1.16 -3.19
CA VAL A 80 -9.09 0.15 -2.48
C VAL A 80 -9.67 -1.21 -2.82
N THR A 81 -8.84 -2.11 -3.33
CA THR A 81 -9.23 -3.47 -3.73
C THR A 81 -8.26 -4.49 -3.11
N PRO A 82 -8.62 -5.12 -1.98
CA PRO A 82 -7.85 -6.22 -1.42
C PRO A 82 -8.03 -7.49 -2.26
N ARG A 83 -6.93 -8.19 -2.55
CA ARG A 83 -6.94 -9.44 -3.32
C ARG A 83 -6.77 -10.67 -2.44
N VAL A 84 -6.06 -10.53 -1.32
CA VAL A 84 -5.93 -11.56 -0.28
C VAL A 84 -5.79 -10.89 1.07
N CYS A 85 -6.21 -11.56 2.14
CA CYS A 85 -5.99 -11.11 3.52
C CYS A 85 -5.69 -12.33 4.39
N TYR A 86 -4.51 -12.37 5.00
CA TYR A 86 -4.08 -13.44 5.89
C TYR A 86 -3.91 -12.91 7.31
N SER A 87 -4.37 -13.69 8.28
CA SER A 87 -4.08 -13.47 9.70
C SER A 87 -3.36 -14.69 10.29
N ARG A 88 -2.83 -14.53 11.49
CA ARG A 88 -2.31 -15.62 12.32
C ARG A 88 -3.32 -16.01 13.39
N PRO A 89 -3.25 -17.26 13.88
CA PRO A 89 -3.97 -17.64 15.08
C PRO A 89 -3.47 -16.85 16.30
N GLU A 90 -4.36 -16.62 17.27
CA GLU A 90 -4.11 -15.83 18.49
C GLU A 90 -3.02 -16.43 19.41
N ASN A 91 -2.62 -17.68 19.19
CA ASN A 91 -1.56 -18.34 19.96
C ASN A 91 -0.14 -18.02 19.46
N GLU A 92 -0.01 -17.32 18.33
CA GLU A 92 1.26 -16.85 17.77
C GLU A 92 1.30 -15.31 17.79
N GLU A 93 2.47 -14.72 17.49
CA GLU A 93 2.60 -13.28 17.30
C GLU A 93 1.67 -12.80 16.17
N PRO A 94 0.82 -11.77 16.41
CA PRO A 94 -0.06 -11.21 15.40
C PRO A 94 0.75 -10.77 14.18
N LYS A 95 0.44 -11.36 13.02
CA LYS A 95 1.01 -11.00 11.72
C LYS A 95 -0.07 -11.06 10.67
N THR A 96 -0.57 -9.88 10.34
CA THR A 96 -1.68 -9.71 9.43
C THR A 96 -1.17 -9.00 8.19
N ASP A 97 -1.27 -9.70 7.06
CA ASP A 97 -0.80 -9.20 5.78
C ASP A 97 -1.90 -9.30 4.70
N SER A 98 -1.96 -8.30 3.83
CA SER A 98 -2.93 -8.24 2.74
C SER A 98 -2.26 -7.73 1.47
N PHE A 99 -2.54 -8.37 0.33
CA PHE A 99 -2.14 -7.82 -0.96
C PHE A 99 -3.25 -6.90 -1.46
N VAL A 100 -2.90 -5.65 -1.73
CA VAL A 100 -3.87 -4.59 -2.01
C VAL A 100 -3.48 -3.85 -3.28
N GLU A 101 -4.47 -3.58 -4.11
CA GLU A 101 -4.39 -2.66 -5.24
C GLU A 101 -5.11 -1.37 -4.85
N VAL A 102 -4.44 -0.23 -5.00
CA VAL A 102 -5.05 1.08 -4.77
C VAL A 102 -4.95 1.93 -6.02
N ASP A 103 -6.12 2.38 -6.48
CA ASP A 103 -6.30 3.23 -7.63
C ASP A 103 -6.74 4.64 -7.18
N GLU A 104 -6.21 5.68 -7.82
CA GLU A 104 -6.55 7.09 -7.57
C GLU A 104 -7.48 7.59 -8.68
N ILE A 105 -8.56 8.27 -8.28
CA ILE A 105 -9.43 9.04 -9.17
C ILE A 105 -8.93 10.49 -9.23
N THR A 106 -8.23 10.81 -10.31
CA THR A 106 -7.72 12.17 -10.56
C THR A 106 -8.84 13.19 -10.82
N LEU A 107 -8.52 14.49 -10.75
CA LEU A 107 -9.47 15.58 -11.05
C LEU A 107 -10.07 15.49 -12.47
N ASP A 108 -9.31 14.93 -13.42
CA ASP A 108 -9.75 14.68 -14.79
C ASP A 108 -10.67 13.44 -14.92
N ARG A 109 -11.05 12.80 -13.80
CA ARG A 109 -11.80 11.53 -13.74
C ARG A 109 -11.10 10.35 -14.42
N LYS A 110 -9.76 10.37 -14.46
CA LYS A 110 -8.97 9.21 -14.88
C LYS A 110 -8.62 8.38 -13.67
N ILE A 111 -8.75 7.06 -13.81
CA ILE A 111 -8.35 6.07 -12.82
C ILE A 111 -6.90 5.68 -13.10
N ARG A 112 -6.04 5.76 -12.09
CA ARG A 112 -4.64 5.36 -12.20
C ARG A 112 -4.23 4.58 -10.97
N ARG A 113 -3.54 3.45 -11.19
CA ARG A 113 -2.93 2.68 -10.11
C ARG A 113 -1.78 3.43 -9.47
N ILE A 114 -1.88 3.66 -8.18
CA ILE A 114 -0.84 4.33 -7.39
C ILE A 114 -0.08 3.35 -6.49
N PHE A 115 -0.71 2.22 -6.14
CA PHE A 115 -0.09 1.22 -5.28
C PHE A 115 -0.53 -0.18 -5.65
N THR A 116 0.41 -1.12 -5.53
CA THR A 116 0.16 -2.56 -5.67
C THR A 116 1.21 -3.29 -4.85
N GLY A 117 0.79 -3.94 -3.78
CA GLY A 117 1.74 -4.58 -2.90
C GLY A 117 1.13 -5.13 -1.62
N TRP A 118 2.01 -5.65 -0.78
CA TRP A 118 1.67 -6.17 0.54
C TRP A 118 1.59 -5.05 1.56
N MET A 119 0.48 -4.96 2.27
CA MET A 119 0.28 -4.12 3.45
C MET A 119 0.35 -5.00 4.71
N PHE A 120 0.84 -4.42 5.81
CA PHE A 120 1.01 -5.09 7.10
C PHE A 120 0.28 -4.30 8.19
N ALA A 121 -0.58 -4.97 8.95
CA ALA A 121 -1.37 -4.30 9.99
C ALA A 121 -0.50 -3.85 11.19
N GLU A 122 0.49 -4.66 11.56
CA GLU A 122 1.35 -4.41 12.71
C GLU A 122 2.47 -3.40 12.40
N SER A 123 2.70 -3.13 11.11
CA SER A 123 3.67 -2.14 10.67
C SER A 123 3.12 -1.32 9.49
N PRO A 124 2.11 -0.47 9.73
CA PRO A 124 1.51 0.37 8.69
C PRO A 124 2.54 1.24 7.99
N GLY A 125 3.52 1.77 8.73
CA GLY A 125 4.56 2.64 8.17
C GLY A 125 5.51 1.97 7.16
N LEU A 126 5.47 0.64 6.97
CA LEU A 126 6.31 -0.05 6.00
C LEU A 126 5.71 -0.01 4.58
N ASN A 127 4.39 -0.17 4.46
CA ASN A 127 3.70 -0.29 3.16
C ASN A 127 2.28 0.31 3.19
N ALA A 128 2.01 1.34 3.99
CA ALA A 128 0.78 2.11 3.88
C ALA A 128 0.77 2.93 2.58
N VAL A 129 -0.44 3.20 2.08
CA VAL A 129 -0.63 4.12 0.97
C VAL A 129 -0.80 5.51 1.54
N GLU A 130 0.22 6.34 1.32
CA GLU A 130 0.23 7.74 1.66
C GLU A 130 -0.09 8.57 0.42
N HIS A 131 -1.32 9.10 0.33
CA HIS A 131 -1.68 10.06 -0.70
C HIS A 131 -1.56 11.49 -0.14
N ALA A 132 -1.51 12.49 -1.03
CA ALA A 132 -1.37 13.90 -0.61
C ALA A 132 -2.52 14.39 0.29
N VAL A 133 -3.67 13.72 0.23
CA VAL A 133 -4.92 14.09 0.90
C VAL A 133 -5.46 12.97 1.79
N TYR A 134 -5.23 11.71 1.44
CA TYR A 134 -5.83 10.54 2.10
C TYR A 134 -4.75 9.52 2.40
N ASP A 135 -4.77 8.87 3.57
CA ASP A 135 -3.94 7.68 3.78
C ASP A 135 -4.81 6.48 4.04
N VAL A 136 -4.35 5.32 3.58
CA VAL A 136 -5.03 4.05 3.79
C VAL A 136 -4.00 3.01 4.22
N TRP A 137 -4.34 2.29 5.29
CA TRP A 137 -3.55 1.17 5.76
C TRP A 137 -4.44 0.03 6.24
N LEU A 138 -3.89 -1.19 6.17
CA LEU A 138 -4.53 -2.38 6.71
C LEU A 138 -4.57 -2.30 8.23
N LYS A 139 -5.71 -2.68 8.83
CA LYS A 139 -5.87 -2.73 10.27
C LYS A 139 -6.02 -4.16 10.78
N GLU A 140 -6.85 -4.98 10.13
CA GLU A 140 -7.06 -6.38 10.52
C GLU A 140 -7.67 -7.18 9.35
N CYS A 141 -7.55 -8.51 9.39
CA CYS A 141 -8.32 -9.41 8.53
C CYS A 141 -9.37 -10.14 9.37
N LYS A 142 -10.64 -10.14 8.94
CA LYS A 142 -11.76 -10.72 9.69
C LYS A 142 -12.46 -11.83 8.92
N GLN A 143 -12.99 -12.81 9.66
CA GLN A 143 -13.84 -13.86 9.12
C GLN A 143 -15.27 -13.38 8.80
N LYS A 144 -15.73 -12.35 9.50
CA LYS A 144 -17.09 -11.79 9.36
C LYS A 144 -17.02 -10.27 9.48
N SER A 145 -17.88 -9.58 8.74
CA SER A 145 -18.12 -8.15 8.84
C SER A 145 -19.55 -7.88 9.30
N ASP A 146 -19.76 -6.76 9.99
CA ASP A 146 -21.09 -6.23 10.29
C ASP A 146 -21.74 -5.59 9.06
N VAL A 147 -20.96 -5.30 8.01
CA VAL A 147 -21.43 -4.77 6.73
C VAL A 147 -21.89 -5.94 5.85
N PRO A 148 -23.16 -5.94 5.37
CA PRO A 148 -23.64 -6.97 4.44
C PRO A 148 -22.72 -7.07 3.21
N ALA A 149 -22.40 -8.29 2.81
CA ALA A 149 -21.67 -8.51 1.57
C ALA A 149 -22.47 -7.93 0.39
N PRO A 150 -21.82 -7.29 -0.58
CA PRO A 150 -22.51 -6.93 -1.82
C PRO A 150 -23.08 -8.20 -2.44
N ASP A 151 -24.33 -8.14 -2.88
CA ASP A 151 -24.97 -9.29 -3.53
C ASP A 151 -24.13 -9.68 -4.75
N ALA A 152 -23.45 -10.84 -4.68
CA ALA A 152 -22.64 -11.43 -5.76
C ALA A 152 -23.51 -11.93 -6.95
N GLY A 153 -24.56 -11.19 -7.27
CA GLY A 153 -25.61 -11.55 -8.20
C GLY A 153 -26.12 -10.32 -8.94
N LYS A 154 -25.21 -9.57 -9.59
CA LYS A 154 -25.36 -8.84 -10.87
C LYS A 154 -24.05 -8.14 -11.25
N ALA A 155 -22.96 -8.89 -11.37
CA ALA A 155 -21.76 -8.44 -12.08
C ALA A 155 -21.80 -8.94 -13.54
N ASP A 156 -22.91 -8.68 -14.24
CA ASP A 156 -23.01 -8.87 -15.68
C ASP A 156 -23.14 -7.50 -16.36
N GLY A 157 -22.03 -7.06 -16.97
CA GLY A 157 -22.09 -6.12 -18.08
C GLY A 157 -22.01 -4.63 -17.76
N ALA A 158 -20.85 -4.15 -17.29
CA ALA A 158 -20.40 -2.79 -17.60
C ALA A 158 -19.16 -2.83 -18.50
N LYS A 159 -19.35 -3.43 -19.68
CA LYS A 159 -18.47 -3.20 -20.84
C LYS A 159 -18.93 -1.89 -21.48
N ALA A 160 -18.21 -0.80 -21.23
CA ALA A 160 -18.25 0.42 -22.03
C ALA A 160 -16.79 0.77 -22.32
N ASP A 161 -16.14 0.07 -23.25
CA ASP A 161 -16.14 0.36 -24.68
C ASP A 161 -15.83 1.83 -24.99
N ALA A 162 -14.62 2.03 -25.52
CA ALA A 162 -14.13 3.28 -26.02
C ALA A 162 -14.94 3.72 -27.25
N SER A 163 -15.61 4.86 -27.18
CA SER A 163 -16.03 5.60 -28.37
C SER A 163 -15.40 6.99 -28.38
N LYS A 164 -14.61 7.17 -29.44
CA LYS A 164 -13.86 8.34 -29.94
C LYS A 164 -14.76 9.59 -30.13
N PRO A 165 -14.21 10.83 -30.10
CA PRO A 165 -14.94 12.04 -29.76
C PRO A 165 -15.62 12.72 -30.95
N ALA A 166 -16.78 13.32 -30.70
CA ALA A 166 -17.40 14.31 -31.57
C ALA A 166 -17.34 15.68 -30.88
N ALA A 167 -16.70 16.63 -31.57
CA ALA A 167 -16.49 18.00 -31.13
C ALA A 167 -17.81 18.78 -31.05
N THR A 168 -18.05 19.49 -29.94
CA THR A 168 -18.81 20.75 -29.95
C THR A 168 -18.36 21.61 -28.75
N LYS A 169 -17.88 22.82 -29.03
CA LYS A 169 -17.68 23.95 -28.11
C LYS A 169 -18.20 25.20 -28.85
N PRO A 170 -18.50 26.33 -28.18
CA PRO A 170 -19.09 26.51 -26.85
C PRO A 170 -20.25 27.54 -26.87
N ALA A 171 -21.11 27.56 -25.85
CA ALA A 171 -21.92 28.74 -25.55
C ALA A 171 -21.98 28.98 -24.04
N SER A 172 -21.48 30.16 -23.67
CA SER A 172 -21.36 30.73 -22.34
C SER A 172 -22.71 31.02 -21.69
N ALA A 173 -22.86 30.72 -20.40
CA ALA A 173 -23.72 31.51 -19.50
C ALA A 173 -23.31 31.25 -18.05
N ARG A 174 -22.61 32.22 -17.45
CA ARG A 174 -22.39 32.31 -16.01
C ARG A 174 -23.43 33.29 -15.45
N PRO A 175 -24.25 32.92 -14.45
CA PRO A 175 -25.03 33.90 -13.71
C PRO A 175 -24.09 34.67 -12.77
N LYS A 176 -24.13 36.01 -12.85
CA LYS A 176 -23.44 36.94 -11.96
C LYS A 176 -24.33 37.20 -10.72
N PRO A 177 -23.84 37.07 -9.48
CA PRO A 177 -24.56 37.56 -8.30
C PRO A 177 -24.60 39.10 -8.28
N PRO A 178 -25.68 39.74 -7.79
CA PRO A 178 -25.77 41.19 -7.68
C PRO A 178 -24.83 41.70 -6.58
N VAL A 179 -24.10 42.77 -6.89
CA VAL A 179 -23.33 43.58 -5.94
C VAL A 179 -24.20 44.79 -5.60
N THR A 180 -24.45 45.02 -4.32
CA THR A 180 -25.09 46.25 -3.80
C THR A 180 -23.99 47.22 -3.36
N PRO A 181 -24.01 48.52 -3.73
CA PRO A 181 -23.06 49.50 -3.24
C PRO A 181 -23.54 50.21 -1.97
N ASP A 182 -22.60 50.25 -1.01
CA ASP A 182 -22.18 51.38 -0.16
C ASP A 182 -23.18 52.16 0.71
N ALA A 183 -22.91 52.21 2.03
CA ALA A 183 -22.74 53.47 2.77
C ALA A 183 -22.26 53.26 4.22
N ALA A 184 -21.17 53.98 4.54
CA ALA A 184 -20.86 54.67 5.80
C ALA A 184 -20.31 53.88 7.02
N GLN A 185 -18.98 53.97 7.16
CA GLN A 185 -18.29 54.06 8.46
C GLN A 185 -18.70 55.34 9.21
N PRO A 186 -18.65 55.29 10.55
CA PRO A 186 -17.81 56.24 11.28
C PRO A 186 -16.86 55.53 12.24
N ASP A 187 -15.58 55.91 12.13
CA ASP A 187 -14.59 55.81 13.21
C ASP A 187 -14.92 56.90 14.24
N ASP A 188 -15.03 56.58 15.53
CA ASP A 188 -14.70 57.51 16.62
C ASP A 188 -14.68 56.82 18.00
N ALA A 189 -13.51 56.96 18.64
CA ALA A 189 -13.31 57.26 20.05
C ALA A 189 -13.61 56.25 21.19
N ALA A 190 -12.63 56.26 22.10
CA ALA A 190 -12.72 56.07 23.55
C ALA A 190 -12.58 54.64 24.11
N GLU A 191 -11.32 54.30 24.35
CA GLU A 191 -10.83 53.66 25.57
C GLU A 191 -11.55 54.19 26.83
N PRO A 192 -11.92 53.31 27.78
CA PRO A 192 -11.84 53.70 29.18
C PRO A 192 -11.03 52.69 29.99
N ASP A 193 -9.91 53.21 30.47
CA ASP A 193 -9.23 52.82 31.69
C ASP A 193 -10.22 52.86 32.88
N THR A 194 -10.44 51.74 33.57
CA THR A 194 -11.03 51.75 34.91
C THR A 194 -10.26 50.83 35.84
N THR A 195 -9.25 51.41 36.47
CA THR A 195 -8.80 51.06 37.83
C THR A 195 -9.92 51.37 38.83
N THR A 196 -10.34 50.39 39.67
CA THR A 196 -10.62 50.49 41.13
C THR A 196 -11.75 49.54 41.64
N ALA A 197 -11.39 48.78 42.68
CA ALA A 197 -12.20 48.26 43.81
C ALA A 197 -13.25 47.14 43.60
N ASN A 198 -12.88 45.91 43.97
CA ASN A 198 -13.23 45.29 45.26
C ASN A 198 -12.30 44.10 45.56
#